data_AF-A0A178ZEJ4-F1
#
_entry.id   AF-A0A178ZEJ4-F1
#
_cell.length_a   1.000
_cell.length_b   1.000
_cell.length_c   1.000
_cell.angle_alpha   90.00
_cell.angle_beta   90.00
_cell.angle_gamma   90.00
#
_symmetry.space_group_name_H-M   'P 1'
#
loop_
_entity.id
_entity.type
_entity.pdbx_description
1 polymer ?
#
loop_
_entity_poly.entity_id
_entity_poly.type
_entity_poly.pdbx_seq_one_letter_code
_entity_poly.pdbx_strand_id
1 'polypeptide(L)'
;MAPPPSPSTPQASSLLDPFSPHSSLDSFHAHALRTGLSPSSTVYAGTTYEYLAQDTLRPYGFRLHRVGGRGDRGVDLAGIWEVPALSRSDGWKEKEKDKKKRDDITTTRHWRESPGIEELGDAVDTLRLQVLVQCKRLAGRHARIGPNLVRELDGAVRATRSAALVNMVYSKATMEGSAKEDGDSGSSSEDEPRQSSLMVGPAIGVLVGTRPATKGVVDSMSRSTRGLVWVMMEEVTDQETGVGGERHAVSQPESIASAANLRGRIKQILWNHAAREAGLEGVDVVKRYDSDGQEEVVLMRGGRVWGGGMNR
;
A
#
# COMPACT_ATOMS: atom_id res chain seq x y z
N MET A 1 -27.82 -32.97 -39.07
CA MET A 1 -27.18 -33.09 -37.74
C MET A 1 -26.11 -32.02 -37.65
N ALA A 2 -26.28 -31.03 -36.79
CA ALA A 2 -25.27 -29.99 -36.57
C ALA A 2 -24.17 -30.53 -35.63
N PRO A 3 -22.90 -30.13 -35.80
CA PRO A 3 -21.82 -30.56 -34.91
C PRO A 3 -22.01 -29.97 -33.50
N PRO A 4 -21.56 -30.67 -32.44
CA PRO A 4 -21.70 -30.19 -31.08
C PRO A 4 -20.80 -28.97 -30.82
N PRO A 5 -21.21 -28.05 -29.93
CA PRO A 5 -20.38 -26.90 -29.59
C PRO A 5 -19.09 -27.35 -28.89
N SER A 6 -17.97 -26.78 -29.32
CA SER A 6 -16.64 -27.04 -28.77
C SER A 6 -16.57 -26.61 -27.29
N PRO A 7 -15.91 -27.37 -26.42
CA PRO A 7 -15.73 -26.98 -25.02
C PRO A 7 -14.86 -25.73 -24.93
N SER A 8 -15.38 -24.69 -24.29
CA SER A 8 -14.69 -23.44 -24.03
C SER A 8 -13.44 -23.69 -23.18
N THR A 9 -12.29 -23.33 -23.75
CA THR A 9 -10.99 -23.33 -23.06
C THR A 9 -11.09 -22.45 -21.80
N PRO A 10 -10.66 -22.93 -20.62
CA PRO A 10 -10.57 -22.08 -19.44
C PRO A 10 -9.52 -20.98 -19.72
N GLN A 11 -9.99 -19.74 -19.80
CA GLN A 11 -9.10 -18.58 -19.94
C GLN A 11 -8.22 -18.50 -18.70
N ALA A 12 -6.91 -18.55 -18.92
CA ALA A 12 -5.93 -18.26 -17.89
C ALA A 12 -6.15 -16.82 -17.43
N SER A 13 -6.62 -16.66 -16.19
CA SER A 13 -6.77 -15.37 -15.52
C SER A 13 -5.38 -14.76 -15.32
N SER A 14 -4.94 -13.93 -16.25
CA SER A 14 -3.77 -13.08 -16.02
C SER A 14 -4.11 -12.14 -14.87
N LEU A 15 -3.29 -12.14 -13.82
CA LEU A 15 -3.39 -11.25 -12.64
C LEU A 15 -3.19 -9.76 -12.98
N LEU A 16 -3.11 -9.44 -14.26
CA LEU A 16 -3.13 -8.13 -14.85
C LEU A 16 -4.11 -8.29 -16.02
N ASP A 17 -5.21 -7.55 -16.05
CA ASP A 17 -6.00 -7.39 -17.27
C ASP A 17 -5.38 -6.21 -18.04
N PRO A 18 -4.47 -6.44 -19.01
CA PRO A 18 -3.87 -5.37 -19.79
C PRO A 18 -4.89 -4.61 -20.66
N PHE A 19 -6.16 -5.02 -20.66
CA PHE A 19 -7.24 -4.37 -21.41
C PHE A 19 -8.22 -3.59 -20.52
N SER A 20 -7.92 -3.39 -19.23
CA SER A 20 -8.75 -2.51 -18.40
C SER A 20 -8.79 -1.11 -19.04
N PRO A 21 -9.97 -0.55 -19.35
CA PRO A 21 -10.09 0.68 -20.12
C PRO A 21 -9.68 1.94 -19.33
N HIS A 22 -9.25 1.77 -18.08
CA HIS A 22 -8.83 2.81 -17.16
C HIS A 22 -7.75 2.27 -16.19
N SER A 23 -6.84 3.13 -15.76
CA SER A 23 -5.72 2.80 -14.87
C SER A 23 -5.51 3.81 -13.73
N SER A 24 -6.35 4.84 -13.68
CA SER A 24 -6.38 5.90 -12.67
C SER A 24 -7.82 6.34 -12.40
N LEU A 25 -8.03 7.09 -11.32
CA LEU A 25 -9.33 7.67 -11.00
C LEU A 25 -9.86 8.56 -12.15
N ASP A 26 -9.00 9.43 -12.71
CA ASP A 26 -9.39 10.34 -13.80
C ASP A 26 -9.78 9.58 -15.07
N SER A 27 -8.97 8.58 -15.46
CA SER A 27 -9.28 7.76 -16.64
C SER A 27 -10.54 6.92 -16.43
N PHE A 28 -10.83 6.49 -15.20
CA PHE A 28 -12.07 5.81 -14.85
C PHE A 28 -13.28 6.74 -14.96
N HIS A 29 -13.21 7.97 -14.44
CA HIS A 29 -14.29 8.95 -14.59
C HIS A 29 -14.56 9.27 -16.06
N ALA A 30 -13.51 9.48 -16.87
CA ALA A 30 -13.65 9.68 -18.31
C ALA A 30 -14.30 8.47 -19.02
N HIS A 31 -13.92 7.25 -18.63
CA HIS A 31 -14.55 6.02 -19.11
C HIS A 31 -16.04 5.96 -18.73
N ALA A 32 -16.37 6.19 -17.45
CA ALA A 32 -17.74 6.13 -16.95
C ALA A 32 -18.66 7.12 -17.68
N LEU A 33 -18.18 8.36 -17.92
CA LEU A 33 -18.90 9.35 -18.71
C LEU A 33 -19.13 8.87 -20.15
N ARG A 34 -18.09 8.34 -20.80
CA ARG A 34 -18.16 7.86 -22.19
C ARG A 34 -19.09 6.67 -22.37
N THR A 35 -19.14 5.75 -21.39
CA THR A 35 -19.99 4.55 -21.46
C THR A 35 -21.37 4.75 -20.82
N GLY A 36 -21.65 5.92 -20.24
CA GLY A 36 -22.90 6.18 -19.53
C GLY A 36 -23.06 5.37 -18.23
N LEU A 37 -21.96 4.97 -17.58
CA LEU A 37 -22.02 4.31 -16.28
C LEU A 37 -22.52 5.31 -15.23
N SER A 38 -23.63 4.98 -14.58
CA SER A 38 -24.25 5.88 -13.60
C SER A 38 -23.33 6.15 -12.39
N PRO A 39 -23.07 7.41 -12.03
CA PRO A 39 -22.36 7.79 -10.81
C PRO A 39 -23.02 7.29 -9.50
N SER A 40 -24.32 6.99 -9.54
CA SER A 40 -25.05 6.43 -8.39
C SER A 40 -24.97 4.90 -8.28
N SER A 41 -24.34 4.23 -9.24
CA SER A 41 -24.24 2.77 -9.24
C SER A 41 -23.22 2.27 -8.22
N THR A 42 -23.43 1.04 -7.73
CA THR A 42 -22.48 0.36 -6.84
C THR A 42 -21.15 0.06 -7.52
N VAL A 43 -21.17 -0.20 -8.84
CA VAL A 43 -19.96 -0.41 -9.65
C VAL A 43 -19.13 0.87 -9.70
N TYR A 44 -19.78 2.02 -9.98
CA TYR A 44 -19.09 3.31 -9.98
C TYR A 44 -18.48 3.60 -8.60
N ALA A 45 -19.29 3.53 -7.55
CA ALA A 45 -18.83 3.82 -6.19
C ALA A 45 -17.71 2.88 -5.71
N GLY A 46 -17.77 1.59 -6.05
CA GLY A 46 -16.72 0.61 -5.73
C GLY A 46 -15.42 0.93 -6.46
N THR A 47 -15.49 1.11 -7.79
CA THR A 47 -14.32 1.35 -8.63
C THR A 47 -13.64 2.69 -8.29
N THR A 48 -14.41 3.75 -8.03
CA THR A 48 -13.88 5.02 -7.52
C THR A 48 -13.12 4.82 -6.21
N TYR A 49 -13.66 4.04 -5.28
CA TYR A 49 -13.02 3.80 -3.98
C TYR A 49 -11.76 2.93 -4.09
N GLU A 50 -11.71 1.98 -5.02
CA GLU A 50 -10.52 1.19 -5.32
C GLU A 50 -9.37 2.08 -5.82
N TYR A 51 -9.64 2.98 -6.77
CA TYR A 51 -8.62 3.95 -7.24
C TYR A 51 -8.22 4.94 -6.15
N LEU A 52 -9.18 5.42 -5.36
CA LEU A 52 -8.88 6.29 -4.23
C LEU A 52 -7.97 5.59 -3.22
N ALA A 53 -8.23 4.31 -2.92
CA ALA A 53 -7.40 3.53 -2.02
C ALA A 53 -5.99 3.31 -2.59
N GLN A 54 -5.88 3.02 -3.89
CA GLN A 54 -4.60 2.90 -4.59
C GLN A 54 -3.76 4.17 -4.42
N ASP A 55 -4.33 5.35 -4.70
CA ASP A 55 -3.63 6.63 -4.60
C ASP A 55 -3.29 7.00 -3.15
N THR A 56 -4.23 6.78 -2.23
CA THR A 56 -4.08 7.12 -0.80
C THR A 56 -3.03 6.24 -0.10
N LEU A 57 -2.88 4.98 -0.51
CA LEU A 57 -1.87 4.09 0.05
C LEU A 57 -0.47 4.36 -0.50
N ARG A 58 -0.34 5.06 -1.64
CA ARG A 58 0.96 5.30 -2.29
C ARG A 58 2.00 5.98 -1.39
N PRO A 59 1.68 7.06 -0.65
CA PRO A 59 2.62 7.68 0.30
C PRO A 59 3.08 6.74 1.43
N TYR A 60 2.33 5.67 1.72
CA TYR A 60 2.68 4.68 2.73
C TYR A 60 3.64 3.59 2.21
N GLY A 61 4.10 3.72 0.95
CA GLY A 61 5.02 2.78 0.29
C GLY A 61 4.33 1.72 -0.55
N PHE A 62 3.02 1.83 -0.78
CA PHE A 62 2.30 0.88 -1.62
C PHE A 62 2.44 1.22 -3.10
N ARG A 63 2.73 0.21 -3.92
CA ARG A 63 2.71 0.28 -5.38
C ARG A 63 1.71 -0.77 -5.87
N LEU A 64 0.48 -0.32 -6.07
CA LEU A 64 -0.67 -1.16 -6.36
C LEU A 64 -1.12 -0.96 -7.81
N HIS A 65 -1.73 -2.01 -8.36
CA HIS A 65 -2.47 -1.97 -9.62
C HIS A 65 -3.82 -2.63 -9.40
N ARG A 66 -4.85 -2.12 -10.07
CA ARG A 66 -6.19 -2.69 -10.03
C ARG A 66 -6.20 -4.03 -10.77
N VAL A 67 -6.75 -5.05 -10.12
CA VAL A 67 -6.93 -6.41 -10.66
C VAL A 67 -8.38 -6.89 -10.59
N GLY A 68 -9.25 -6.09 -9.96
CA GLY A 68 -10.64 -6.44 -9.65
C GLY A 68 -11.50 -6.75 -10.87
N GLY A 69 -12.28 -7.83 -10.78
CA GLY A 69 -13.11 -8.38 -11.83
C GLY A 69 -13.81 -9.69 -11.41
N ARG A 70 -14.77 -10.18 -12.20
CA ARG A 70 -15.52 -11.39 -11.84
C ARG A 70 -14.58 -12.61 -11.74
N GLY A 71 -14.39 -13.14 -10.54
CA GLY A 71 -13.58 -14.36 -10.29
C GLY A 71 -12.23 -14.13 -9.60
N ASP A 72 -11.93 -12.91 -9.18
CA ASP A 72 -10.72 -12.46 -8.47
C ASP A 72 -10.62 -12.90 -7.00
N ARG A 73 -11.57 -13.70 -6.50
CA ARG A 73 -11.67 -14.13 -5.08
C ARG A 73 -11.72 -12.94 -4.10
N GLY A 74 -12.24 -11.79 -4.56
CA GLY A 74 -12.40 -10.59 -3.75
C GLY A 74 -11.13 -9.76 -3.61
N VAL A 75 -10.11 -9.98 -4.46
CA VAL A 75 -8.93 -9.12 -4.53
C VAL A 75 -9.17 -8.03 -5.57
N ASP A 76 -9.20 -6.77 -5.12
CA ASP A 76 -9.47 -5.62 -5.98
C ASP A 76 -8.18 -4.98 -6.50
N LEU A 77 -7.12 -4.93 -5.67
CA LEU A 77 -5.80 -4.43 -6.05
C LEU A 77 -4.71 -5.44 -5.66
N ALA A 78 -3.60 -5.45 -6.40
CA ALA A 78 -2.42 -6.23 -6.07
C ALA A 78 -1.14 -5.45 -6.37
N GLY A 79 -0.06 -5.79 -5.66
CA GLY A 79 1.22 -5.14 -5.90
C GLY A 79 2.25 -5.39 -4.81
N ILE A 80 3.05 -4.38 -4.52
CA ILE A 80 4.10 -4.43 -3.50
C ILE A 80 3.92 -3.34 -2.44
N TRP A 81 4.36 -3.63 -1.24
CA TRP A 81 4.55 -2.64 -0.18
C TRP A 81 6.04 -2.54 0.15
N GLU A 82 6.61 -1.37 -0.11
CA GLU A 82 7.98 -0.99 0.22
C GLU A 82 8.02 -0.43 1.64
N VAL A 83 8.58 -1.21 2.56
CA VAL A 83 8.69 -0.90 3.98
C VAL A 83 10.15 -0.59 4.29
N PRO A 84 10.50 0.62 4.80
CA PRO A 84 11.85 0.93 5.22
C PRO A 84 12.35 -0.10 6.25
N ALA A 85 13.51 -0.70 6.01
CA ALA A 85 14.19 -1.56 6.96
C ALA A 85 15.19 -0.75 7.78
N LEU A 86 15.43 -1.19 9.02
CA LEU A 86 16.55 -0.69 9.80
C LEU A 86 17.79 -1.38 9.27
N SER A 87 18.77 -0.61 8.78
CA SER A 87 20.12 -1.14 8.59
C SER A 87 20.57 -1.67 9.95
N ARG A 88 21.06 -2.91 9.97
CA ARG A 88 21.41 -3.63 11.21
C ARG A 88 22.69 -3.11 11.87
N SER A 89 23.00 -1.83 11.69
CA SER A 89 24.16 -1.15 12.23
C SER A 89 23.74 -0.07 13.19
N ASP A 90 23.26 -0.46 14.36
CA ASP A 90 23.47 0.29 15.60
C ASP A 90 23.36 -0.68 16.77
N GLY A 91 24.48 -1.31 17.08
CA GLY A 91 24.71 -1.85 18.42
C GLY A 91 24.75 -0.67 19.38
N TRP A 92 23.59 -0.26 19.89
CA TRP A 92 23.48 0.69 20.98
C TRP A 92 24.24 0.10 22.16
N LYS A 93 25.49 0.56 22.36
CA LYS A 93 26.25 0.29 23.58
C LYS A 93 25.46 0.86 24.74
N GLU A 94 24.82 -0.04 25.45
CA GLU A 94 24.32 0.13 26.79
C GLU A 94 25.35 0.92 27.60
N LYS A 95 25.05 2.19 27.90
CA LYS A 95 25.85 2.97 28.84
C LYS A 95 25.54 2.44 30.23
N GLU A 96 26.32 1.42 30.61
CA GLU A 96 26.48 0.96 31.96
C GLU A 96 26.71 2.17 32.88
N LYS A 97 25.79 2.35 33.82
CA LYS A 97 25.82 3.44 34.80
C LYS A 97 26.91 3.15 35.81
N ASP A 98 28.15 3.51 35.49
CA ASP A 98 29.20 3.51 36.49
C ASP A 98 29.10 4.76 37.38
N LYS A 99 28.67 4.52 38.61
CA LYS A 99 28.71 5.48 39.71
C LYS A 99 30.15 5.60 40.20
N LYS A 100 30.69 6.82 40.06
CA LYS A 100 31.45 7.55 41.08
C LYS A 100 32.90 7.10 41.35
N LYS A 101 33.85 7.89 40.83
CA LYS A 101 34.86 8.56 41.69
C LYS A 101 35.44 9.81 41.00
N ARG A 102 35.43 10.92 41.73
CA ARG A 102 36.17 12.16 41.44
C ARG A 102 37.68 11.89 41.55
N ASP A 103 38.50 12.56 40.75
CA ASP A 103 39.31 13.70 41.20
C ASP A 103 40.07 14.36 40.03
N ASP A 104 39.89 15.68 39.94
CA ASP A 104 40.85 16.77 39.68
C ASP A 104 41.70 16.91 38.39
N ILE A 105 41.86 18.19 38.03
CA ILE A 105 42.87 18.87 37.21
C ILE A 105 42.64 19.08 35.69
N THR A 106 42.21 20.31 35.40
CA THR A 106 42.66 21.28 34.38
C THR A 106 43.49 20.76 33.21
N THR A 107 42.96 20.84 31.99
CA THR A 107 43.73 21.25 30.80
C THR A 107 42.80 21.80 29.70
N THR A 108 43.34 22.84 29.09
CA THR A 108 42.88 23.75 28.05
C THR A 108 42.36 23.11 26.75
N ARG A 109 41.45 23.86 26.11
CA ARG A 109 40.84 23.63 24.78
C ARG A 109 41.86 23.23 23.69
N HIS A 110 41.48 22.24 22.87
CA HIS A 110 41.70 22.32 21.43
C HIS A 110 40.65 21.47 20.70
N TRP A 111 39.62 22.13 20.17
CA TRP A 111 38.71 21.53 19.20
C TRP A 111 39.51 21.35 17.91
N ARG A 112 39.90 20.10 17.61
CA ARG A 112 40.46 19.75 16.32
C ARG A 112 39.29 19.54 15.36
N GLU A 113 39.14 20.50 14.46
CA GLU A 113 38.31 20.36 13.27
C GLU A 113 38.82 19.26 12.33
N SER A 114 37.85 18.68 11.63
CA SER A 114 37.90 18.00 10.32
C SER A 114 38.08 16.47 10.31
N PRO A 115 37.54 15.78 9.27
CA PRO A 115 36.90 16.32 8.06
C PRO A 115 35.44 15.86 7.86
N GLY A 116 34.71 16.66 7.09
CA GLY A 116 33.42 16.26 6.54
C GLY A 116 33.54 14.97 5.74
N ILE A 117 32.58 14.09 5.95
CA ILE A 117 32.22 13.07 4.98
C ILE A 117 30.90 13.53 4.39
N GLU A 118 31.03 14.20 3.25
CA GLU A 118 29.98 14.33 2.25
C GLU A 118 29.49 12.92 1.86
N GLU A 119 28.17 12.81 1.67
CA GLU A 119 27.53 11.88 0.75
C GLU A 119 28.02 10.41 0.77
N LEU A 120 27.74 9.70 1.86
CA LEU A 120 27.43 8.27 1.74
C LEU A 120 25.92 8.13 1.81
N GLY A 121 25.28 8.11 0.64
CA GLY A 121 23.84 7.89 0.50
C GLY A 121 23.45 6.70 1.36
N ASP A 122 22.69 6.99 2.42
CA ASP A 122 22.22 6.01 3.38
C ASP A 122 21.26 5.08 2.63
N ALA A 123 21.81 4.02 2.05
CA ALA A 123 21.07 3.02 1.30
C ALA A 123 20.15 2.33 2.30
N VAL A 124 18.94 2.87 2.42
CA VAL A 124 17.91 2.33 3.28
C VAL A 124 17.52 0.99 2.70
N ASP A 125 17.97 -0.09 3.33
CA ASP A 125 17.45 -1.42 3.05
C ASP A 125 15.93 -1.32 3.06
N THR A 126 15.27 -1.74 1.98
CA THR A 126 13.82 -1.65 1.84
C THR A 126 13.27 -3.05 1.71
N LEU A 127 12.41 -3.45 2.66
CA LEU A 127 11.69 -4.71 2.59
C LEU A 127 10.52 -4.56 1.62
N ARG A 128 10.34 -5.55 0.73
CA ARG A 128 9.23 -5.59 -0.22
C ARG A 128 8.29 -6.71 0.16
N LEU A 129 7.03 -6.40 0.48
CA LEU A 129 5.99 -7.39 0.73
C LEU A 129 5.07 -7.50 -0.48
N GLN A 130 4.68 -8.71 -0.88
CA GLN A 130 3.58 -8.85 -1.83
C GLN A 130 2.27 -8.54 -1.12
N VAL A 131 1.41 -7.75 -1.75
CA VAL A 131 0.13 -7.35 -1.17
C VAL A 131 -1.02 -7.71 -2.08
N LEU A 132 -2.04 -8.34 -1.48
CA LEU A 132 -3.37 -8.49 -2.06
C LEU A 132 -4.31 -7.59 -1.28
N VAL A 133 -5.01 -6.69 -1.97
CA VAL A 133 -5.84 -5.68 -1.34
C VAL A 133 -7.30 -5.93 -1.70
N GLN A 134 -8.14 -6.02 -0.69
CA GLN A 134 -9.59 -6.00 -0.82
C GLN A 134 -10.12 -4.66 -0.34
N CYS A 135 -10.87 -3.98 -1.19
CA CYS A 135 -11.50 -2.69 -0.94
C CYS A 135 -12.99 -2.90 -0.64
N LYS A 136 -13.44 -2.38 0.51
CA LYS A 136 -14.86 -2.43 0.89
C LYS A 136 -15.38 -1.06 1.27
N ARG A 137 -15.99 -0.39 0.31
CA ARG A 137 -16.79 0.81 0.54
C ARG A 137 -18.11 0.46 1.20
N LEU A 138 -18.36 0.97 2.41
CA LEU A 138 -19.66 0.86 3.08
C LEU A 138 -20.35 2.21 3.15
N ALA A 139 -21.61 2.26 2.72
CA ALA A 139 -22.50 3.39 2.88
C ALA A 139 -23.48 3.16 4.04
N GLY A 140 -23.83 4.22 4.76
CA GLY A 140 -24.83 4.19 5.83
C GLY A 140 -24.27 4.05 7.25
N ARG A 141 -24.85 4.79 8.20
CA ARG A 141 -24.35 4.98 9.58
C ARG A 141 -24.03 3.69 10.33
N HIS A 142 -24.85 2.65 10.15
CA HIS A 142 -24.76 1.38 10.89
C HIS A 142 -24.04 0.27 10.12
N ALA A 143 -23.51 0.55 8.92
CA ALA A 143 -22.79 -0.45 8.15
C ALA A 143 -21.50 -0.85 8.88
N ARG A 144 -21.26 -2.16 8.95
CA ARG A 144 -20.08 -2.77 9.57
C ARG A 144 -19.50 -3.82 8.62
N ILE A 145 -18.19 -3.90 8.60
CA ILE A 145 -17.50 -5.01 7.94
C ILE A 145 -17.42 -6.16 8.94
N GLY A 146 -17.94 -7.32 8.54
CA GLY A 146 -17.91 -8.55 9.32
C GLY A 146 -16.63 -9.37 9.08
N PRO A 147 -16.39 -10.40 9.89
CA PRO A 147 -15.20 -11.26 9.79
C PRO A 147 -15.17 -12.16 8.55
N ASN A 148 -16.22 -12.16 7.73
CA ASN A 148 -16.27 -12.99 6.51
C ASN A 148 -15.25 -12.52 5.47
N LEU A 149 -15.12 -11.21 5.27
CA LEU A 149 -14.11 -10.64 4.34
C LEU A 149 -12.68 -10.96 4.80
N VAL A 150 -12.44 -10.97 6.12
CA VAL A 150 -11.14 -11.38 6.67
C VAL A 150 -10.80 -12.84 6.30
N ARG A 151 -11.79 -13.75 6.34
CA ARG A 151 -11.59 -15.16 5.98
C ARG A 151 -11.41 -15.36 4.47
N GLU A 152 -12.15 -14.61 3.68
CA GLU A 152 -12.03 -14.60 2.22
C GLU A 152 -10.62 -14.16 1.80
N LEU A 153 -10.16 -13.03 2.35
CA LEU A 153 -8.82 -12.51 2.11
C LEU A 153 -7.72 -13.46 2.63
N ASP A 154 -7.89 -14.09 3.81
CA ASP A 154 -6.98 -15.15 4.28
C ASP A 154 -6.87 -16.28 3.26
N GLY A 155 -7.99 -16.70 2.68
CA GLY A 155 -8.06 -17.69 1.61
C GLY A 155 -7.31 -17.25 0.34
N ALA A 156 -7.43 -15.99 -0.05
CA ALA A 156 -6.71 -15.42 -1.20
C ALA A 156 -5.18 -15.41 -0.96
N VAL A 157 -4.74 -14.94 0.21
CA VAL A 157 -3.32 -14.95 0.60
C VAL A 157 -2.79 -16.39 0.64
N ARG A 158 -3.57 -17.33 1.19
CA ARG A 158 -3.25 -18.76 1.22
C ARG A 158 -3.10 -19.35 -0.17
N ALA A 159 -3.85 -18.88 -1.15
CA ALA A 159 -3.83 -19.39 -2.52
C ALA A 159 -2.63 -18.87 -3.34
N THR A 160 -1.94 -17.83 -2.87
CA THR A 160 -0.78 -17.21 -3.55
C THR A 160 0.51 -18.03 -3.39
N ARG A 161 0.40 -19.33 -3.08
CA ARG A 161 1.57 -20.16 -2.74
C ARG A 161 2.56 -20.24 -3.89
N SER A 162 3.77 -19.80 -3.56
CA SER A 162 5.04 -19.83 -4.29
C SER A 162 5.28 -18.63 -5.19
N ALA A 163 5.97 -17.64 -4.62
CA ALA A 163 6.55 -16.46 -5.26
C ALA A 163 7.31 -16.74 -6.57
N ALA A 164 7.63 -18.00 -6.89
CA ALA A 164 8.25 -18.42 -8.15
C ALA A 164 7.51 -17.92 -9.42
N LEU A 165 6.18 -17.89 -9.43
CA LEU A 165 5.42 -17.45 -10.62
C LEU A 165 5.24 -15.93 -10.69
N VAL A 166 5.00 -15.25 -9.56
CA VAL A 166 4.87 -13.78 -9.53
C VAL A 166 6.23 -13.11 -9.77
N ASN A 167 7.32 -13.69 -9.25
CA ASN A 167 8.68 -13.23 -9.54
C ASN A 167 8.97 -13.29 -11.04
N MET A 168 8.52 -14.34 -11.75
CA MET A 168 8.68 -14.46 -13.21
C MET A 168 7.95 -13.35 -13.98
N VAL A 169 6.76 -12.94 -13.53
CA VAL A 169 5.96 -11.87 -14.16
C VAL A 169 6.55 -10.49 -13.89
N TYR A 170 6.98 -10.21 -12.65
CA TYR A 170 7.61 -8.91 -12.31
C TYR A 170 9.01 -8.75 -12.94
N SER A 171 9.77 -9.84 -13.06
CA SER A 171 11.06 -9.83 -13.77
C SER A 171 10.88 -9.51 -15.25
N LYS A 172 9.80 -10.01 -15.87
CA LYS A 172 9.50 -9.79 -17.29
C LYS A 172 9.08 -8.34 -17.58
N ALA A 173 8.24 -7.74 -16.74
CA ALA A 173 7.83 -6.34 -16.88
C ALA A 173 8.99 -5.34 -16.69
N THR A 174 10.05 -5.73 -15.97
CA THR A 174 11.25 -4.90 -15.79
C THR A 174 12.21 -5.00 -16.98
N MET A 175 12.21 -6.12 -17.73
CA MET A 175 13.07 -6.29 -18.91
C MET A 175 12.44 -5.77 -20.21
N GLU A 176 11.12 -5.69 -20.32
CA GLU A 176 10.45 -5.16 -21.52
C GLU A 176 10.54 -3.63 -21.67
N GLY A 177 10.97 -2.92 -20.61
CA GLY A 177 11.18 -1.47 -20.63
C GLY A 177 12.53 -0.99 -21.16
N SER A 178 13.49 -1.89 -21.42
CA SER A 178 14.86 -1.52 -21.81
C SER A 178 15.33 -2.05 -23.17
N ALA A 179 14.44 -2.61 -23.99
CA ALA A 179 14.82 -3.18 -25.29
C ALA A 179 14.34 -2.33 -26.47
N LYS A 180 15.01 -1.18 -26.68
CA LYS A 180 15.19 -0.56 -28.00
C LYS A 180 16.53 0.19 -28.02
N GLU A 181 17.56 -0.44 -28.56
CA GLU A 181 18.30 0.04 -29.74
C GLU A 181 19.35 -1.00 -30.17
N ASP A 182 19.49 -1.12 -31.48
CA ASP A 182 20.26 -2.09 -32.23
C ASP A 182 21.79 -1.88 -32.14
N GLY A 183 22.56 -2.95 -32.35
CA GLY A 183 23.88 -2.83 -33.01
C GLY A 183 25.08 -3.54 -32.36
N ASP A 184 25.22 -4.83 -32.67
CA ASP A 184 26.43 -5.52 -33.15
C ASP A 184 27.79 -5.53 -32.39
N SER A 185 28.39 -6.72 -32.44
CA SER A 185 29.78 -7.15 -32.20
C SER A 185 30.26 -7.48 -30.77
N GLY A 186 30.31 -8.80 -30.49
CA GLY A 186 31.59 -9.49 -30.34
C GLY A 186 32.27 -9.60 -28.96
N SER A 187 32.25 -10.84 -28.44
CA SER A 187 33.36 -11.51 -27.70
C SER A 187 33.48 -11.37 -26.18
N SER A 188 33.09 -12.46 -25.51
CA SER A 188 33.80 -13.16 -24.43
C SER A 188 34.23 -12.38 -23.17
N SER A 189 33.36 -12.42 -22.16
CA SER A 189 33.75 -12.70 -20.77
C SER A 189 32.51 -13.21 -20.05
N GLU A 190 32.57 -14.46 -19.58
CA GLU A 190 31.55 -15.08 -18.72
C GLU A 190 31.58 -14.41 -17.33
N ASP A 191 31.14 -13.15 -17.27
CA ASP A 191 30.69 -12.53 -16.03
C ASP A 191 29.18 -12.75 -15.96
N GLU A 192 28.79 -13.89 -15.38
CA GLU A 192 27.44 -14.14 -14.90
C GLU A 192 26.95 -12.86 -14.18
N PRO A 193 25.90 -12.18 -14.69
CA PRO A 193 25.40 -11.00 -14.02
C PRO A 193 24.88 -11.50 -12.67
N ARG A 194 25.50 -11.03 -11.57
CA ARG A 194 25.00 -11.24 -10.22
C ARG A 194 23.62 -10.60 -10.15
N GLN A 195 22.63 -11.36 -10.58
CA GLN A 195 21.23 -11.05 -10.51
C GLN A 195 20.93 -11.04 -9.01
N SER A 196 21.02 -9.86 -8.41
CA SER A 196 20.48 -9.62 -7.09
C SER A 196 19.01 -9.99 -7.19
N SER A 197 18.69 -11.22 -6.80
CA SER A 197 17.34 -11.71 -6.68
C SER A 197 16.66 -10.77 -5.71
N LEU A 198 15.96 -9.77 -6.25
CA LEU A 198 15.20 -8.79 -5.47
C LEU A 198 14.22 -9.63 -4.65
N MET A 199 14.51 -9.78 -3.36
CA MET A 199 13.81 -10.64 -2.43
C MET A 199 12.41 -10.09 -2.22
N VAL A 200 11.50 -10.43 -3.13
CA VAL A 200 10.08 -10.19 -2.96
C VAL A 200 9.64 -11.04 -1.77
N GLY A 201 9.38 -10.39 -0.65
CA GLY A 201 9.01 -10.97 0.62
C GLY A 201 7.62 -11.61 0.60
N PRO A 202 7.19 -12.17 1.75
CA PRO A 202 5.95 -12.94 1.84
C PRO A 202 4.72 -12.13 1.41
N ALA A 203 3.70 -12.85 0.92
CA ALA A 203 2.41 -12.27 0.62
C ALA A 203 1.59 -12.01 1.89
N ILE A 204 1.03 -10.80 1.98
CA ILE A 204 0.09 -10.38 3.02
C ILE A 204 -1.22 -9.89 2.39
N GLY A 205 -2.30 -9.96 3.16
CA GLY A 205 -3.60 -9.43 2.78
C GLY A 205 -3.85 -8.09 3.44
N VAL A 206 -4.38 -7.12 2.69
CA VAL A 206 -4.79 -5.81 3.18
C VAL A 206 -6.28 -5.61 2.93
N LEU A 207 -7.05 -5.29 3.96
CA LEU A 207 -8.45 -4.93 3.81
C LEU A 207 -8.63 -3.43 4.07
N VAL A 208 -9.07 -2.70 3.04
CA VAL A 208 -9.29 -1.25 3.09
C VAL A 208 -10.79 -0.99 3.17
N GLY A 209 -11.27 -0.40 4.26
CA GLY A 209 -12.68 -0.15 4.49
C GLY A 209 -12.99 1.26 5.01
N THR A 210 -14.20 1.73 4.79
CA THR A 210 -14.66 3.06 5.27
C THR A 210 -15.05 3.09 6.75
N ARG A 211 -14.78 2.01 7.48
CA ARG A 211 -15.24 1.82 8.86
C ARG A 211 -14.13 1.27 9.74
N PRO A 212 -14.11 1.65 11.03
CA PRO A 212 -13.16 1.08 11.98
C PRO A 212 -13.32 -0.43 12.09
N ALA A 213 -12.22 -1.12 12.39
CA ALA A 213 -12.26 -2.55 12.65
C ALA A 213 -13.16 -2.83 13.87
N THR A 214 -14.10 -3.75 13.72
CA THR A 214 -14.90 -4.24 14.85
C THR A 214 -14.09 -5.25 15.66
N LYS A 215 -14.48 -5.50 16.92
CA LYS A 215 -13.87 -6.57 17.72
C LYS A 215 -13.85 -7.92 16.98
N GLY A 216 -14.93 -8.26 16.27
CA GLY A 216 -15.00 -9.50 15.49
C GLY A 216 -14.01 -9.55 14.33
N VAL A 217 -13.72 -8.42 13.68
CA VAL A 217 -12.68 -8.31 12.66
C VAL A 217 -11.30 -8.51 13.27
N VAL A 218 -10.98 -7.77 14.35
CA VAL A 218 -9.70 -7.89 15.07
C VAL A 218 -9.48 -9.32 15.53
N ASP A 219 -10.46 -9.92 16.21
CA ASP A 219 -10.40 -11.31 16.67
C ASP A 219 -10.18 -12.29 15.50
N SER A 220 -10.78 -12.03 14.33
CA SER A 220 -10.61 -12.86 13.14
C SER A 220 -9.20 -12.74 12.55
N MET A 221 -8.64 -11.54 12.49
CA MET A 221 -7.26 -11.31 12.03
C MET A 221 -6.25 -11.96 12.97
N SER A 222 -6.45 -11.85 14.29
CA SER A 222 -5.55 -12.42 15.30
C SER A 222 -5.46 -13.94 15.27
N ARG A 223 -6.50 -14.63 14.76
CA ARG A 223 -6.49 -16.10 14.60
C ARG A 223 -5.82 -16.57 13.32
N SER A 224 -5.57 -15.67 12.36
CA SER A 224 -4.91 -16.03 11.10
C SER A 224 -3.40 -16.20 11.31
N THR A 225 -2.84 -17.21 10.66
CA THR A 225 -1.38 -17.42 10.56
C THR A 225 -0.78 -16.78 9.31
N ARG A 226 -1.58 -16.02 8.55
CA ARG A 226 -1.14 -15.25 7.38
C ARG A 226 -1.04 -13.78 7.78
N GLY A 227 -0.12 -13.04 7.17
CA GLY A 227 -0.04 -11.61 7.43
C GLY A 227 -1.29 -10.91 6.93
N LEU A 228 -2.04 -10.28 7.84
CA LEU A 228 -3.24 -9.53 7.54
C LEU A 228 -3.15 -8.11 8.12
N VAL A 229 -3.58 -7.14 7.33
CA VAL A 229 -3.60 -5.72 7.64
C VAL A 229 -5.01 -5.18 7.42
N TRP A 230 -5.46 -4.35 8.35
CA TRP A 230 -6.68 -3.57 8.26
C TRP A 230 -6.33 -2.11 8.07
N VAL A 231 -6.98 -1.46 7.11
CA VAL A 231 -6.87 -0.03 6.86
C VAL A 231 -8.27 0.57 6.90
N MET A 232 -8.49 1.52 7.81
CA MET A 232 -9.67 2.37 7.78
C MET A 232 -9.32 3.67 7.05
N MET A 233 -10.00 3.90 5.93
CA MET A 233 -9.82 5.07 5.08
C MET A 233 -11.16 5.79 4.90
N GLU A 234 -11.19 7.08 5.23
CA GLU A 234 -12.35 7.94 4.97
C GLU A 234 -12.22 8.60 3.60
N GLU A 235 -13.36 8.87 2.97
CA GLU A 235 -13.48 9.68 1.77
C GLU A 235 -13.70 11.13 2.20
N VAL A 236 -12.74 12.01 1.90
CA VAL A 236 -12.77 13.44 2.23
C VAL A 236 -13.01 14.21 0.95
N THR A 237 -13.88 15.21 1.00
CA THR A 237 -14.04 16.20 -0.07
C THR A 237 -13.60 17.57 0.44
N ASP A 238 -13.12 18.44 -0.44
CA ASP A 238 -12.65 19.78 -0.05
C ASP A 238 -13.70 20.59 0.74
N GLN A 239 -15.00 20.27 0.60
CA GLN A 239 -16.09 20.95 1.31
C GLN A 239 -16.18 20.60 2.82
N GLU A 240 -15.59 19.49 3.27
CA GLU A 240 -15.59 19.12 4.71
C GLU A 240 -14.49 19.84 5.52
N THR A 241 -13.64 20.65 4.87
CA THR A 241 -12.62 21.49 5.53
C THR A 241 -13.18 22.80 6.11
N GLY A 242 -14.45 23.12 5.82
CA GLY A 242 -15.14 24.28 6.37
C GLY A 242 -15.68 24.02 7.78
N VAL A 243 -15.03 24.60 8.79
CA VAL A 243 -15.48 24.62 10.19
C VAL A 243 -16.93 25.08 10.29
N GLY A 244 -17.71 24.36 11.11
CA GLY A 244 -19.14 24.51 11.40
C GLY A 244 -19.78 25.86 11.05
N GLY A 245 -20.55 25.86 9.97
CA GLY A 245 -21.51 26.90 9.61
C GLY A 245 -22.81 26.23 9.15
N GLU A 246 -23.93 26.79 9.57
CA GLU A 246 -25.29 26.23 9.43
C GLU A 246 -25.62 25.75 8.00
N ARG A 247 -26.22 24.56 7.92
CA ARG A 247 -26.67 23.95 6.67
C ARG A 247 -27.90 24.68 6.14
N HIS A 248 -27.71 25.59 5.18
CA HIS A 248 -28.75 25.95 4.23
C HIS A 248 -28.66 25.03 3.01
N ALA A 249 -29.72 24.24 2.82
CA ALA A 249 -29.89 23.35 1.68
C ALA A 249 -30.07 24.16 0.39
N VAL A 250 -29.18 23.97 -0.58
CA VAL A 250 -29.43 24.32 -1.98
C VAL A 250 -29.07 23.11 -2.84
N SER A 251 -30.09 22.48 -3.41
CA SER A 251 -29.99 21.37 -4.34
C SER A 251 -29.55 21.85 -5.72
N GLN A 252 -28.30 21.58 -6.08
CA GLN A 252 -27.79 21.55 -7.46
C GLN A 252 -27.22 20.16 -7.77
N PRO A 253 -26.98 19.76 -9.04
CA PRO A 253 -26.61 18.39 -9.38
C PRO A 253 -25.14 18.14 -9.02
N GLU A 254 -24.89 17.69 -7.79
CA GLU A 254 -23.57 17.54 -7.15
C GLU A 254 -22.72 16.34 -7.64
N SER A 255 -23.04 15.68 -8.75
CA SER A 255 -22.52 14.32 -8.99
C SER A 255 -21.18 14.23 -9.73
N ILE A 256 -20.71 15.28 -10.40
CA ILE A 256 -19.49 15.20 -11.23
C ILE A 256 -18.34 16.02 -10.64
N ALA A 257 -18.60 17.24 -10.16
CA ALA A 257 -17.57 18.09 -9.54
C ALA A 257 -17.07 17.54 -8.20
N SER A 258 -17.91 16.79 -7.48
CA SER A 258 -17.56 16.18 -6.18
C SER A 258 -16.46 15.11 -6.29
N ALA A 259 -16.39 14.40 -7.41
CA ALA A 259 -15.44 13.30 -7.59
C ALA A 259 -14.02 13.78 -7.95
N ALA A 260 -13.87 14.97 -8.54
CA ALA A 260 -12.58 15.55 -8.92
C ALA A 260 -11.73 15.99 -7.70
N ASN A 261 -12.39 16.21 -6.55
CA ASN A 261 -11.75 16.67 -5.31
C ASN A 261 -11.81 15.61 -4.20
N LEU A 262 -12.06 14.35 -4.57
CA LEU A 262 -12.15 13.26 -3.60
C LEU A 262 -10.73 12.84 -3.18
N ARG A 263 -10.48 12.83 -1.87
CA ARG A 263 -9.21 12.38 -1.29
C ARG A 263 -9.47 11.31 -0.24
N GLY A 264 -8.60 10.32 -0.16
CA GLY A 264 -8.64 9.37 0.95
C GLY A 264 -7.83 9.90 2.12
N ARG A 265 -8.27 9.60 3.34
CA ARG A 265 -7.53 9.87 4.57
C ARG A 265 -7.53 8.63 5.44
N ILE A 266 -6.35 8.14 5.83
CA ILE A 266 -6.26 6.94 6.65
C ILE A 266 -6.37 7.30 8.13
N LYS A 267 -7.32 6.69 8.84
CA LYS A 267 -7.58 6.96 10.26
C LYS A 267 -7.11 5.84 11.19
N GLN A 268 -6.92 4.64 10.65
CA GLN A 268 -6.50 3.48 11.43
C GLN A 268 -5.78 2.49 10.52
N ILE A 269 -4.65 1.99 11.00
CA ILE A 269 -3.96 0.82 10.44
C ILE A 269 -3.79 -0.17 11.60
N LEU A 270 -4.14 -1.43 11.38
CA LEU A 270 -3.92 -2.53 12.33
C LEU A 270 -3.33 -3.71 11.58
N TRP A 271 -2.52 -4.52 12.24
CA TRP A 271 -2.01 -5.76 11.65
C TRP A 271 -1.91 -6.86 12.71
N ASN A 272 -1.98 -8.11 12.26
CA ASN A 272 -1.82 -9.25 13.14
C ASN A 272 -0.34 -9.62 13.37
N HIS A 273 -0.11 -10.60 14.25
CA HIS A 273 1.23 -11.08 14.57
C HIS A 273 1.99 -11.59 13.33
N ALA A 274 1.32 -12.35 12.46
CA ALA A 274 1.95 -12.86 11.24
C ALA A 274 2.39 -11.75 10.26
N ALA A 275 1.68 -10.63 10.20
CA ALA A 275 2.10 -9.47 9.39
C ALA A 275 3.30 -8.74 10.01
N ARG A 276 3.39 -8.71 11.35
CA ARG A 276 4.58 -8.23 12.05
C ARG A 276 5.81 -9.06 11.68
N GLU A 277 5.71 -10.39 11.79
CA GLU A 277 6.79 -11.32 11.41
C GLU A 277 7.15 -11.27 9.92
N ALA A 278 6.18 -10.96 9.06
CA ALA A 278 6.38 -10.84 7.63
C ALA A 278 7.28 -9.65 7.21
N GLY A 279 7.43 -8.64 8.07
CA GLY A 279 8.29 -7.47 7.77
C GLY A 279 7.86 -6.16 8.42
N LEU A 280 6.73 -6.14 9.15
CA LEU A 280 6.25 -4.96 9.87
C LEU A 280 6.78 -4.85 11.31
N GLU A 281 7.78 -5.65 11.68
CA GLU A 281 8.40 -5.56 13.00
C GLU A 281 9.09 -4.21 13.23
N GLY A 282 8.79 -3.58 14.36
CA GLY A 282 9.32 -2.25 14.72
C GLY A 282 8.70 -1.10 13.91
N VAL A 283 7.70 -1.39 13.06
CA VAL A 283 6.84 -0.36 12.47
C VAL A 283 5.75 -0.01 13.47
N ASP A 284 5.55 1.27 13.72
CA ASP A 284 4.51 1.81 14.59
C ASP A 284 3.51 2.63 13.77
N VAL A 285 2.24 2.66 14.21
CA VAL A 285 1.20 3.53 13.66
C VAL A 285 1.04 4.72 14.59
N VAL A 286 1.29 5.93 14.08
CA VAL A 286 1.28 7.16 14.86
C VAL A 286 0.20 8.09 14.33
N LYS A 287 -0.56 8.71 15.23
CA LYS A 287 -1.53 9.74 14.86
C LYS A 287 -0.82 11.06 14.59
N ARG A 288 -1.24 11.73 13.53
CA ARG A 288 -0.82 13.07 13.14
C ARG A 288 -2.06 13.92 12.90
N TYR A 289 -1.92 15.23 13.10
CA TYR A 289 -2.96 16.19 12.79
C TYR A 289 -2.42 17.14 11.71
N ASP A 290 -3.23 17.42 10.69
CA ASP A 290 -2.92 18.46 9.71
C ASP A 290 -3.16 19.87 10.29
N SER A 291 -2.89 20.91 9.47
CA SER A 291 -3.10 22.31 9.87
C SER A 291 -4.54 22.62 10.24
N ASP A 292 -5.48 21.83 9.73
CA ASP A 292 -6.91 22.01 9.88
C ASP A 292 -7.44 21.17 11.06
N GLY A 293 -6.54 20.58 11.85
CA GLY A 293 -6.86 19.77 13.03
C GLY A 293 -7.42 18.39 12.69
N GLN A 294 -7.35 17.96 11.42
CA GLN A 294 -7.85 16.67 11.01
C GLN A 294 -6.82 15.59 11.28
N GLU A 295 -7.25 14.55 11.98
CA GLU A 295 -6.40 13.41 12.33
C GLU A 295 -6.21 12.48 11.12
N GLU A 296 -4.97 12.06 10.89
CA GLU A 296 -4.55 11.01 9.98
C GLU A 296 -3.51 10.12 10.68
N VAL A 297 -3.29 8.89 10.22
CA VAL A 297 -2.20 8.05 10.72
C VAL A 297 -1.02 8.03 9.77
N VAL A 298 0.18 8.01 10.33
CA VAL A 298 1.45 7.82 9.62
C VAL A 298 2.16 6.59 10.18
N LEU A 299 3.12 6.07 9.44
CA LEU A 299 3.95 4.94 9.87
C LEU A 299 5.29 5.44 10.35
N MET A 300 5.84 4.80 11.38
CA MET A 300 7.14 5.14 11.96
C MET A 300 8.00 3.91 12.15
N ARG A 301 9.32 4.01 11.90
CA ARG A 301 10.31 2.97 12.22
C ARG A 301 11.65 3.62 12.48
N GLY A 302 12.24 3.35 13.65
CA GLY A 302 13.54 3.92 14.04
C GLY A 302 13.63 5.44 13.89
N GLY A 303 12.57 6.16 14.26
CA GLY A 303 12.50 7.62 14.16
C GLY A 303 12.15 8.17 12.76
N ARG A 304 12.14 7.34 11.71
CA ARG A 304 11.69 7.75 10.38
C ARG A 304 10.18 7.65 10.29
N VAL A 305 9.55 8.66 9.69
CA VAL A 305 8.10 8.73 9.49
C VAL A 305 7.78 8.76 8.00
N TRP A 306 6.80 7.97 7.54
CA TRP A 306 6.30 7.99 6.17
C TRP A 306 4.79 7.75 6.12
N GLY A 307 4.18 7.96 4.95
CA GLY A 307 2.73 7.97 4.81
C GLY A 307 2.08 9.31 5.14
N GLY A 308 0.77 9.34 4.89
CA GLY A 308 -0.07 10.52 5.04
C GLY A 308 0.05 11.53 3.90
N GLY A 309 -0.82 12.53 3.91
CA GLY A 309 -0.85 13.62 2.94
C GLY A 309 0.30 14.60 3.15
N MET A 310 1.52 14.21 2.78
CA MET A 310 2.66 15.13 2.71
C MET A 310 3.12 15.27 1.26
N ASN A 311 2.36 16.07 0.52
CA ASN A 311 2.81 16.85 -0.64
C ASN A 311 1.77 17.96 -0.87
N ARG A 312 2.10 19.17 -0.41
CA ARG A 312 1.78 20.38 -1.16
C ARG A 312 3.01 20.71 -2.00
#